data_AF-M5BQ56-F1
#
_entry.id   AF-M5BQ56-F1
#
_cell.length_a   1.000
_cell.length_b   1.000
_cell.length_c   1.000
_cell.angle_alpha   90.00
_cell.angle_beta   90.00
_cell.angle_gamma   90.00
#
_symmetry.space_group_name_H-M   'P 1'
#
loop_
_entity.id
_entity.type
_entity.pdbx_description
1 polymer ?
#
loop_
_entity_poly.entity_id
_entity_poly.type
_entity_poly.pdbx_seq_one_letter_code
_entity_poly.pdbx_strand_id
1 'polypeptide(L)'
;MAGSALNGLPASITPEDITTVWPRLIEEFEPGQVLSDDNYSVASLFDPELTHLVTDASQDNVKCLLAKTCILMISSAKLDTERSSRPYSLDEWWARFERVDRAVNRFMETMPPVYVGRNNEELSYLTIVHSGIYCAQVQLHSALAGYEIAQAAQDGQPDDFLGAWVSVSDVLIRDIPRLKKIGKVTQALEKENQLAILEKCMERSVAAYPVFSLQLKQIQSLKEQQVD
;
A
#
# COMPACT_ATOMS: atom_id res chain seq x y z
N MET A 1 -12.75 2.52 13.04
CA MET A 1 -12.92 3.81 13.75
C MET A 1 -12.10 4.96 13.17
N ALA A 2 -10.89 4.74 12.63
CA ALA A 2 -10.02 5.83 12.15
C ALA A 2 -10.62 6.70 11.01
N GLY A 3 -11.41 6.12 10.11
CA GLY A 3 -11.98 6.86 8.97
C GLY A 3 -13.06 7.89 9.31
N SER A 4 -13.79 7.71 10.41
CA SER A 4 -14.83 8.65 10.85
C SER A 4 -14.23 9.92 11.47
N ALA A 5 -13.09 9.79 12.16
CA ALA A 5 -12.37 10.93 12.74
C ALA A 5 -11.66 11.80 11.70
N LEU A 6 -11.23 11.22 10.57
CA LEU A 6 -10.55 11.94 9.49
C LEU A 6 -11.52 12.69 8.56
N ASN A 7 -12.75 12.17 8.39
CA ASN A 7 -13.67 12.66 7.36
C ASN A 7 -14.91 13.36 7.95
N GLY A 8 -15.11 13.33 9.27
CA GLY A 8 -16.28 13.91 9.96
C GLY A 8 -17.60 13.18 9.70
N LEU A 9 -17.58 12.04 8.99
CA LEU A 9 -18.76 11.26 8.64
C LEU A 9 -19.11 10.23 9.73
N PRO A 10 -20.41 9.94 9.96
CA PRO A 10 -20.83 8.86 10.83
C PRO A 10 -20.18 7.53 10.45
N ALA A 11 -19.77 6.73 11.44
CA ALA A 11 -19.15 5.41 11.20
C ALA A 11 -20.06 4.41 10.46
N SER A 12 -21.35 4.71 10.33
CA SER A 12 -22.34 3.93 9.58
C SER A 12 -22.31 4.16 8.07
N ILE A 13 -21.64 5.20 7.58
CA ILE A 13 -21.55 5.49 6.14
C ILE A 13 -20.31 4.77 5.58
N THR A 14 -20.51 3.94 4.56
CA THR A 14 -19.40 3.30 3.86
C THR A 14 -18.86 4.27 2.78
N PRO A 15 -17.55 4.25 2.45
CA PRO A 15 -17.01 5.06 1.36
C PRO A 15 -17.79 4.92 0.05
N GLU A 16 -18.31 3.73 -0.22
CA GLU A 16 -19.12 3.37 -1.37
C GLU A 16 -20.48 4.10 -1.39
N ASP A 17 -21.01 4.50 -0.24
CA ASP A 17 -22.25 5.30 -0.12
C ASP A 17 -22.02 6.80 -0.31
N ILE A 18 -20.77 7.26 -0.42
CA ILE A 18 -20.44 8.67 -0.56
C ILE A 18 -20.50 9.04 -2.05
N THR A 19 -21.61 9.64 -2.47
CA THR A 19 -21.80 10.14 -3.84
C THR A 19 -21.25 11.55 -4.04
N THR A 20 -20.60 12.13 -3.03
CA THR A 20 -20.03 13.47 -3.12
C THR A 20 -18.92 13.51 -4.18
N VAL A 21 -19.04 14.43 -5.12
CA VAL A 21 -18.03 14.69 -6.15
C VAL A 21 -16.73 15.20 -5.53
N TRP A 22 -15.59 14.81 -6.11
CA TRP A 22 -14.29 15.24 -5.64
C TRP A 22 -14.10 16.76 -5.76
N PRO A 23 -13.28 17.39 -4.89
CA PRO A 23 -12.99 18.83 -4.99
C PRO A 23 -12.36 19.20 -6.34
N ARG A 24 -13.04 20.07 -7.10
CA ARG A 24 -12.61 20.56 -8.41
C ARG A 24 -11.92 21.92 -8.35
N LEU A 25 -11.18 22.23 -9.41
CA LEU A 25 -10.58 23.55 -9.59
C LEU A 25 -11.68 24.60 -9.86
N ILE A 26 -11.50 25.82 -9.37
CA ILE A 26 -12.52 26.87 -9.54
C ILE A 26 -12.64 27.27 -11.02
N GLU A 27 -11.56 27.13 -11.76
CA GLU A 27 -11.43 27.37 -13.20
C GLU A 27 -12.34 26.46 -14.03
N GLU A 28 -12.73 25.29 -13.52
CA GLU A 28 -13.68 24.40 -14.19
C GLU A 28 -15.12 24.95 -14.18
N PHE A 29 -15.43 25.89 -13.28
CA PHE A 29 -16.75 26.51 -13.18
C PHE A 29 -16.87 27.79 -14.04
N GLU A 30 -15.82 28.16 -14.79
CA GLU A 30 -15.83 29.33 -15.65
C GLU A 30 -16.76 29.16 -16.87
N PRO A 31 -17.44 30.23 -17.33
CA PRO A 31 -18.39 30.15 -18.44
C PRO A 31 -17.74 29.59 -19.72
N GLY A 32 -18.38 28.56 -20.31
CA GLY A 32 -17.91 27.92 -21.55
C GLY A 32 -17.05 26.68 -21.35
N GLN A 33 -16.71 26.33 -20.11
CA GLN A 33 -16.14 25.02 -19.79
C GLN A 33 -17.24 23.97 -19.72
N VAL A 34 -16.98 22.80 -20.30
CA VAL A 34 -17.84 21.62 -20.08
C VAL A 34 -17.38 21.00 -18.77
N LEU A 35 -18.23 21.05 -17.75
CA LEU A 35 -17.97 20.34 -16.51
C LEU A 35 -17.88 18.84 -16.81
N SER A 36 -16.74 18.22 -16.47
CA SER A 36 -16.59 16.77 -16.58
C SER A 36 -17.66 16.08 -15.73
N ASP A 37 -18.14 14.94 -16.21
CA ASP A 37 -19.23 14.11 -15.69
C ASP A 37 -19.35 14.07 -14.14
N ASP A 38 -20.58 14.12 -13.63
CA ASP A 38 -20.92 14.04 -12.19
C ASP A 38 -20.50 12.70 -11.56
N ASN A 39 -20.14 11.75 -12.40
CA ASN A 39 -19.62 10.43 -12.06
C ASN A 39 -18.19 10.44 -11.48
N TYR A 40 -17.58 11.59 -11.19
CA TYR A 40 -16.27 11.70 -10.53
C TYR A 40 -16.43 11.86 -9.00
N SER A 41 -16.88 10.78 -8.33
CA SER A 41 -17.22 10.75 -6.90
C SER A 41 -16.44 9.71 -6.11
N VAL A 42 -16.62 9.67 -4.78
CA VAL A 42 -16.01 8.64 -3.93
C VAL A 42 -16.55 7.24 -4.25
N ALA A 43 -17.86 7.11 -4.50
CA ALA A 43 -18.47 5.85 -4.95
C ALA A 43 -17.83 5.33 -6.24
N SER A 44 -17.52 6.24 -7.16
CA SER A 44 -16.91 5.93 -8.45
C SER A 44 -15.44 5.50 -8.34
N LEU A 45 -14.79 5.70 -7.20
CA LEU A 45 -13.40 5.27 -6.95
C LEU A 45 -13.26 3.75 -7.01
N PHE A 46 -14.32 3.02 -6.62
CA PHE A 46 -14.35 1.55 -6.59
C PHE A 46 -15.31 0.95 -7.62
N ASP A 47 -15.91 1.79 -8.46
CA ASP A 47 -16.75 1.35 -9.57
C ASP A 47 -15.89 0.70 -10.67
N PRO A 48 -16.15 -0.55 -11.08
CA PRO A 48 -15.31 -1.24 -12.06
C PRO A 48 -15.13 -0.52 -13.40
N GLU A 49 -16.12 0.27 -13.83
CA GLU A 49 -16.10 1.00 -15.10
C GLU A 49 -15.36 2.34 -14.94
N LEU A 50 -15.50 3.01 -13.80
CA LEU A 50 -14.98 4.36 -13.58
C LEU A 50 -13.67 4.41 -12.77
N THR A 51 -13.31 3.36 -12.05
CA THR A 51 -12.13 3.29 -11.16
C THR A 51 -10.87 3.79 -11.86
N HIS A 52 -10.63 3.37 -13.10
CA HIS A 52 -9.40 3.74 -13.82
C HIS A 52 -9.28 5.25 -14.11
N LEU A 53 -10.41 5.94 -14.28
CA LEU A 53 -10.47 7.39 -14.46
C LEU A 53 -10.34 8.09 -13.12
N VAL A 54 -11.09 7.63 -12.11
CA VAL A 54 -11.19 8.29 -10.81
C VAL A 54 -9.93 8.09 -9.96
N THR A 55 -9.17 7.03 -10.19
CA THR A 55 -7.89 6.80 -9.48
C THR A 55 -6.70 7.49 -10.14
N ASP A 56 -6.89 8.06 -11.32
CA ASP A 56 -5.85 8.85 -11.98
C ASP A 56 -5.65 10.18 -11.25
N ALA A 57 -4.47 10.33 -10.66
CA ALA A 57 -4.08 11.48 -9.86
C ALA A 57 -3.49 12.62 -10.70
N SER A 58 -3.34 12.46 -12.02
CA SER A 58 -2.62 13.42 -12.86
C SER A 58 -3.30 14.78 -13.01
N GLN A 59 -4.63 14.82 -12.86
CA GLN A 59 -5.43 16.05 -12.95
C GLN A 59 -5.90 16.55 -11.57
N ASP A 60 -5.50 15.87 -10.50
CA ASP A 60 -5.98 16.20 -9.16
C ASP A 60 -5.20 17.36 -8.55
N ASN A 61 -5.94 18.29 -7.94
CA ASN A 61 -5.34 19.24 -7.01
C ASN A 61 -4.97 18.55 -5.69
N VAL A 62 -4.12 19.20 -4.89
CA VAL A 62 -3.63 18.68 -3.60
C VAL A 62 -4.76 18.27 -2.63
N LYS A 63 -5.90 18.97 -2.62
CA LYS A 63 -7.02 18.63 -1.73
C LYS A 63 -7.72 17.35 -2.19
N CYS A 64 -7.87 17.17 -3.51
CA CYS A 64 -8.38 15.94 -4.10
C CYS A 64 -7.45 14.75 -3.79
N LEU A 65 -6.13 14.95 -3.97
CA LEU A 65 -5.11 13.94 -3.65
C LEU A 65 -5.18 13.47 -2.20
N LEU A 66 -5.29 14.40 -1.25
CA LEU A 66 -5.44 14.09 0.17
C LEU A 66 -6.71 13.29 0.44
N ALA A 67 -7.84 13.73 -0.11
CA ALA A 67 -9.12 13.08 0.11
C ALA A 67 -9.11 11.64 -0.44
N LYS A 68 -8.61 11.43 -1.67
CA LYS A 68 -8.44 10.09 -2.26
C LYS A 68 -7.50 9.22 -1.43
N THR A 69 -6.37 9.77 -0.98
CA THR A 69 -5.42 9.05 -0.11
C THR A 69 -6.10 8.57 1.18
N CYS A 70 -6.88 9.44 1.85
CA CYS A 70 -7.61 9.06 3.05
C CYS A 70 -8.61 7.95 2.79
N ILE A 71 -9.39 8.02 1.70
CA ILE A 71 -10.35 6.96 1.35
C ILE A 71 -9.64 5.63 1.05
N LEU A 72 -8.55 5.64 0.30
CA LEU A 72 -7.78 4.44 0.00
C LEU A 72 -7.18 3.83 1.26
N MET A 73 -6.60 4.63 2.16
CA MET A 73 -6.11 4.16 3.46
C MET A 73 -7.22 3.54 4.31
N ILE A 74 -8.38 4.19 4.41
CA ILE A 74 -9.52 3.67 5.18
C ILE A 74 -9.99 2.34 4.59
N SER A 75 -10.02 2.22 3.27
CA SER A 75 -10.47 1.02 2.57
C SER A 75 -9.48 -0.13 2.75
N SER A 76 -8.17 0.11 2.66
CA SER A 76 -7.13 -0.86 2.99
C SER A 76 -7.23 -1.35 4.44
N ALA A 77 -7.36 -0.43 5.40
CA ALA A 77 -7.48 -0.78 6.82
C ALA A 77 -8.77 -1.57 7.11
N LYS A 78 -9.88 -1.23 6.42
CA LYS A 78 -11.14 -1.95 6.56
C LYS A 78 -11.00 -3.42 6.16
N LEU A 79 -10.34 -3.71 5.04
CA LEU A 79 -10.15 -5.08 4.56
C LEU A 79 -9.42 -5.97 5.59
N ASP A 80 -8.44 -5.42 6.30
CA ASP A 80 -7.75 -6.13 7.40
C ASP A 80 -8.68 -6.42 8.59
N THR A 81 -9.51 -5.44 8.98
CA THR A 81 -10.46 -5.61 10.09
C THR A 81 -11.62 -6.55 9.74
N GLU A 82 -12.15 -6.48 8.51
CA GLU A 82 -13.27 -7.31 8.03
C GLU A 82 -12.87 -8.79 7.95
N ARG A 83 -11.62 -9.08 7.58
CA ARG A 83 -11.07 -10.44 7.61
C ARG A 83 -11.21 -11.08 9.00
N SER A 84 -10.96 -10.29 10.05
CA SER A 84 -10.99 -10.76 11.43
C SER A 84 -12.41 -11.00 11.95
N SER A 85 -13.42 -10.33 11.38
CA SER A 85 -14.82 -10.41 11.81
C SER A 85 -15.72 -11.30 10.96
N ARG A 86 -15.23 -11.80 9.80
CA ARG A 86 -15.93 -12.68 8.84
C ARG A 86 -17.38 -12.27 8.45
N PRO A 87 -17.67 -11.02 8.04
CA PRO A 87 -19.02 -10.63 7.65
C PRO A 87 -19.39 -10.95 6.18
N TYR A 88 -18.41 -11.19 5.29
CA TYR A 88 -18.63 -11.39 3.84
C TYR A 88 -18.25 -12.80 3.34
N SER A 89 -18.73 -13.16 2.15
CA SER A 89 -18.20 -14.33 1.44
C SER A 89 -16.75 -14.10 1.03
N LEU A 90 -15.96 -15.17 0.94
CA LEU A 90 -14.54 -15.08 0.59
C LEU A 90 -14.34 -14.42 -0.79
N ASP A 91 -15.21 -14.73 -1.74
CA ASP A 91 -15.17 -14.18 -3.10
C ASP A 91 -15.46 -12.68 -3.12
N GLU A 92 -16.40 -12.21 -2.30
CA GLU A 92 -16.74 -10.79 -2.20
C GLU A 92 -15.61 -9.99 -1.56
N TRP A 93 -14.96 -10.55 -0.53
CA TRP A 93 -13.78 -9.93 0.07
C TRP A 93 -12.64 -9.82 -0.94
N TRP A 94 -12.36 -10.88 -1.70
CA TRP A 94 -11.32 -10.88 -2.73
C TRP A 94 -11.60 -9.87 -3.84
N ALA A 95 -12.83 -9.81 -4.34
CA ALA A 95 -13.22 -8.84 -5.35
C ALA A 95 -13.00 -7.40 -4.86
N ARG A 96 -13.26 -7.11 -3.58
CA ARG A 96 -12.98 -5.80 -2.97
C ARG A 96 -11.50 -5.56 -2.77
N PHE A 97 -10.74 -6.55 -2.31
CA PHE A 97 -9.29 -6.48 -2.18
C PHE A 97 -8.62 -6.07 -3.49
N GLU A 98 -8.94 -6.77 -4.59
CA GLU A 98 -8.36 -6.48 -5.90
C GLU A 98 -8.72 -5.09 -6.41
N ARG A 99 -9.95 -4.61 -6.15
CA ARG A 99 -10.36 -3.25 -6.52
C ARG A 99 -9.53 -2.21 -5.77
N VAL A 100 -9.35 -2.37 -4.46
CA VAL A 100 -8.53 -1.47 -3.64
C VAL A 100 -7.06 -1.53 -4.07
N ASP A 101 -6.53 -2.71 -4.34
CA ASP A 101 -5.14 -2.88 -4.81
C ASP A 101 -4.89 -2.17 -6.14
N ARG A 102 -5.74 -2.40 -7.14
CA ARG A 102 -5.66 -1.71 -8.43
C ARG A 102 -5.75 -0.19 -8.27
N ALA A 103 -6.65 0.29 -7.41
CA ALA A 103 -6.83 1.71 -7.16
C ALA A 103 -5.60 2.34 -6.49
N VAL A 104 -5.01 1.67 -5.49
CA VAL A 104 -3.78 2.10 -4.82
C VAL A 104 -2.63 2.18 -5.82
N ASN A 105 -2.41 1.12 -6.60
CA ASN A 105 -1.33 1.06 -7.57
C ASN A 105 -1.48 2.15 -8.66
N ARG A 106 -2.69 2.33 -9.21
CA ARG A 106 -2.95 3.38 -10.21
C ARG A 106 -2.72 4.79 -9.65
N PHE A 107 -3.18 5.04 -8.43
CA PHE A 107 -2.97 6.33 -7.76
C PHE A 107 -1.47 6.60 -7.54
N MET A 108 -0.71 5.59 -7.09
CA MET A 108 0.74 5.70 -6.90
C MET A 108 1.50 5.97 -8.21
N GLU A 109 1.09 5.37 -9.32
CA GLU A 109 1.71 5.57 -10.63
C GLU A 109 1.48 6.97 -11.20
N THR A 110 0.34 7.58 -10.89
CA THR A 110 -0.11 8.83 -11.52
C THR A 110 0.07 10.07 -10.63
N MET A 111 0.42 9.87 -9.35
CA MET A 111 0.57 10.99 -8.43
C MET A 111 1.80 11.85 -8.75
N PRO A 112 1.69 13.18 -8.59
CA PRO A 112 2.78 14.08 -8.91
C PRO A 112 4.02 13.83 -8.01
N PRO A 113 5.24 14.00 -8.54
CA PRO A 113 6.46 13.78 -7.78
C PRO A 113 6.68 14.86 -6.72
N VAL A 114 7.28 14.47 -5.60
CA VAL A 114 7.75 15.38 -4.55
C VAL A 114 9.11 15.93 -4.96
N TYR A 115 9.22 17.24 -5.19
CA TYR A 115 10.51 17.88 -5.47
C TYR A 115 10.62 19.28 -4.86
N VAL A 116 11.87 19.65 -4.55
CA VAL A 116 12.24 20.93 -3.96
C VAL A 116 12.13 22.02 -5.04
N GLY A 117 11.04 22.77 -5.01
CA GLY A 117 10.71 23.77 -6.04
C GLY A 117 9.24 24.17 -6.07
N ARG A 118 8.36 23.39 -5.42
CA ARG A 118 6.96 23.76 -5.17
C ARG A 118 6.82 24.68 -3.96
N ASN A 119 5.63 25.28 -3.82
CA ASN A 119 5.23 25.98 -2.60
C ASN A 119 5.37 25.04 -1.38
N ASN A 120 5.90 25.53 -0.26
CA ASN A 120 6.07 24.77 0.98
C ASN A 120 4.77 24.10 1.47
N GLU A 121 3.64 24.80 1.34
CA GLU A 121 2.34 24.24 1.73
C GLU A 121 1.98 23.03 0.85
N GLU A 122 2.04 23.21 -0.46
CA GLU A 122 1.78 22.15 -1.44
C GLU A 122 2.74 20.96 -1.28
N LEU A 123 4.02 21.24 -1.02
CA LEU A 123 5.06 20.24 -0.77
C LEU A 123 4.75 19.40 0.49
N SER A 124 4.29 20.06 1.56
CA SER A 124 3.93 19.36 2.81
C SER A 124 2.74 18.43 2.59
N TYR A 125 1.72 18.87 1.86
CA TYR A 125 0.57 18.03 1.52
C TYR A 125 0.95 16.87 0.61
N LEU A 126 1.79 17.08 -0.41
CA LEU A 126 2.27 16.00 -1.27
C LEU A 126 3.08 14.96 -0.49
N THR A 127 3.87 15.40 0.49
CA THR A 127 4.59 14.48 1.38
C THR A 127 3.63 13.61 2.20
N ILE A 128 2.54 14.21 2.70
CA ILE A 128 1.47 13.49 3.42
C ILE A 128 0.77 12.50 2.48
N VAL A 129 0.41 12.92 1.27
CA VAL A 129 -0.21 12.06 0.24
C VAL A 129 0.66 10.84 -0.07
N HIS A 130 1.95 11.07 -0.39
CA HIS A 130 2.91 10.00 -0.66
C HIS A 130 3.02 9.04 0.52
N SER A 131 3.21 9.56 1.73
CA SER A 131 3.33 8.72 2.94
C SER A 131 2.06 7.93 3.22
N GLY A 132 0.89 8.55 3.03
CA GLY A 132 -0.41 7.94 3.26
C GLY A 132 -0.70 6.80 2.29
N ILE A 133 -0.39 6.97 1.00
CA ILE A 133 -0.65 5.90 0.03
C ILE A 133 0.31 4.72 0.21
N TYR A 134 1.57 4.96 0.56
CA TYR A 134 2.49 3.87 0.97
C TYR A 134 1.95 3.13 2.19
N CYS A 135 1.36 3.84 3.16
CA CYS A 135 0.72 3.21 4.30
C CYS A 135 -0.49 2.34 3.88
N ALA A 136 -1.32 2.83 2.95
CA ALA A 136 -2.44 2.06 2.41
C ALA A 136 -1.97 0.75 1.72
N GLN A 137 -0.88 0.81 0.96
CA GLN A 137 -0.28 -0.36 0.30
C GLN A 137 0.24 -1.37 1.33
N VAL A 138 0.97 -0.91 2.35
CA VAL A 138 1.48 -1.77 3.43
C VAL A 138 0.33 -2.44 4.18
N GLN A 139 -0.73 -1.70 4.51
CA GLN A 139 -1.91 -2.26 5.19
C GLN A 139 -2.59 -3.33 4.34
N LEU A 140 -2.75 -3.08 3.03
CA LEU A 140 -3.37 -4.02 2.11
C LEU A 140 -2.56 -5.31 1.99
N HIS A 141 -1.25 -5.19 1.78
CA HIS A 141 -0.36 -6.35 1.69
C HIS A 141 -0.24 -7.09 3.03
N SER A 142 -0.36 -6.39 4.17
CA SER A 142 -0.43 -7.02 5.49
C SER A 142 -1.72 -7.84 5.64
N ALA A 143 -2.85 -7.37 5.10
CA ALA A 143 -4.10 -8.12 5.10
C ALA A 143 -4.00 -9.40 4.25
N LEU A 144 -3.35 -9.32 3.09
CA LEU A 144 -3.03 -10.46 2.22
C LEU A 144 -2.14 -11.48 2.92
N ALA A 145 -1.01 -11.03 3.48
CA ALA A 145 -0.11 -11.88 4.24
C ALA A 145 -0.83 -12.56 5.42
N GLY A 146 -1.68 -11.81 6.14
CA GLY A 146 -2.48 -12.36 7.22
C GLY A 146 -3.50 -13.40 6.75
N TYR A 147 -4.06 -13.26 5.55
CA TYR A 147 -4.92 -14.27 4.93
C TYR A 147 -4.13 -15.53 4.56
N GLU A 148 -3.00 -15.39 3.86
CA GLU A 148 -2.15 -16.51 3.47
C GLU A 148 -1.64 -17.30 4.68
N ILE A 149 -1.24 -16.63 5.75
CA ILE A 149 -0.86 -17.27 7.01
C ILE A 149 -2.03 -18.06 7.62
N ALA A 150 -3.24 -17.48 7.61
CA ALA A 150 -4.43 -18.14 8.16
C ALA A 150 -4.85 -19.35 7.33
N GLN A 151 -4.72 -19.25 6.01
CA GLN A 151 -4.97 -20.36 5.08
C GLN A 151 -3.91 -21.46 5.25
N ALA A 152 -2.62 -21.10 5.30
CA ALA A 152 -1.53 -22.04 5.59
C ALA A 152 -1.68 -22.76 6.93
N ALA A 153 -2.22 -22.08 7.94
CA ALA A 153 -2.54 -22.68 9.24
C ALA A 153 -3.76 -23.63 9.19
N GLN A 154 -4.68 -23.43 8.25
CA GLN A 154 -5.85 -24.30 8.03
C GLN A 154 -5.53 -25.50 7.13
N ASP A 155 -4.77 -25.28 6.07
CA ASP A 155 -4.37 -26.28 5.08
C ASP A 155 -3.11 -27.06 5.50
N GLY A 156 -2.47 -26.67 6.61
CA GLY A 156 -1.28 -27.33 7.13
C GLY A 156 -0.05 -27.22 6.22
N GLN A 157 -0.08 -26.33 5.21
CA GLN A 157 1.02 -26.10 4.28
C GLN A 157 1.59 -24.68 4.45
N PRO A 158 2.72 -24.53 5.17
CA PRO A 158 3.35 -23.24 5.40
C PRO A 158 4.27 -22.76 4.26
N ASP A 159 4.44 -23.54 3.18
CA ASP A 159 5.60 -23.38 2.27
C ASP A 159 5.57 -22.15 1.34
N ASP A 160 4.41 -21.59 0.98
CA ASP A 160 4.35 -20.48 0.01
C ASP A 160 4.69 -19.10 0.61
N PHE A 161 4.27 -18.83 1.85
CA PHE A 161 4.67 -17.61 2.58
C PHE A 161 6.17 -17.64 2.95
N LEU A 162 6.71 -18.84 3.19
CA LEU A 162 8.11 -19.05 3.55
C LEU A 162 9.06 -18.84 2.36
N GLY A 163 8.60 -19.13 1.14
CA GLY A 163 9.39 -18.96 -0.09
C GLY A 163 9.70 -17.50 -0.42
N ALA A 164 8.76 -16.58 -0.17
CA ALA A 164 8.92 -15.17 -0.52
C ALA A 164 10.00 -14.45 0.30
N TRP A 165 10.05 -14.66 1.62
CA TRP A 165 11.06 -14.03 2.50
C TRP A 165 12.48 -14.55 2.22
N VAL A 166 12.63 -15.86 2.00
CA VAL A 166 13.91 -16.47 1.63
C VAL A 166 14.34 -15.99 0.24
N SER A 167 13.42 -15.87 -0.71
CA SER A 167 13.73 -15.38 -2.07
C SER A 167 14.16 -13.92 -2.10
N VAL A 168 13.48 -13.04 -1.37
CA VAL A 168 13.86 -11.62 -1.26
C VAL A 168 15.21 -11.47 -0.57
N SER A 169 15.47 -12.27 0.47
CA SER A 169 16.75 -12.27 1.18
C SER A 169 17.90 -12.74 0.28
N ASP A 170 17.72 -13.82 -0.48
CA ASP A 170 18.74 -14.35 -1.39
C ASP A 170 19.10 -13.34 -2.49
N VAL A 171 18.11 -12.61 -3.03
CA VAL A 171 18.35 -11.53 -3.98
C VAL A 171 19.18 -10.41 -3.34
N LEU A 172 18.81 -9.94 -2.15
CA LEU A 172 19.54 -8.88 -1.46
C LEU A 172 20.98 -9.31 -1.11
N ILE A 173 21.14 -10.52 -0.58
CA ILE A 173 22.42 -11.10 -0.18
C ILE A 173 23.37 -11.23 -1.37
N ARG A 174 22.88 -11.60 -2.57
CA ARG A 174 23.71 -11.68 -3.78
C ARG A 174 24.03 -10.33 -4.40
N ASP A 175 23.13 -9.34 -4.27
CA ASP A 175 23.25 -8.08 -4.99
C ASP A 175 24.14 -7.05 -4.27
N ILE A 176 24.19 -7.09 -2.94
CA ILE A 176 25.08 -6.25 -2.11
C ILE A 176 26.57 -6.37 -2.52
N PRO A 177 27.19 -7.56 -2.57
CA PRO A 177 28.59 -7.70 -2.96
C PRO A 177 28.81 -7.33 -4.43
N ARG A 178 27.83 -7.59 -5.31
CA ARG A 178 27.89 -7.16 -6.71
C ARG A 178 27.96 -5.65 -6.83
N LEU A 179 27.11 -4.92 -6.09
CA LEU A 179 27.07 -3.46 -6.06
C LEU A 179 28.36 -2.85 -5.48
N LYS A 180 28.94 -3.49 -4.44
CA LYS A 180 30.25 -3.10 -3.90
C LYS A 180 31.37 -3.25 -4.94
N LYS A 181 31.40 -4.37 -5.68
CA LYS A 181 32.41 -4.63 -6.73
C LYS A 181 32.38 -3.61 -7.88
N ILE A 182 31.20 -3.11 -8.24
CA ILE A 182 31.05 -2.11 -9.31
C ILE A 182 31.11 -0.66 -8.81
N GLY A 183 31.51 -0.42 -7.56
CA GLY A 183 31.70 0.92 -6.99
C GLY A 183 30.42 1.67 -6.62
N LYS A 184 29.25 1.01 -6.62
CA LYS A 184 27.95 1.61 -6.27
C LYS A 184 27.70 1.54 -4.76
N VAL A 185 28.58 2.18 -3.98
CA VAL A 185 28.62 2.08 -2.51
C VAL A 185 27.31 2.52 -1.85
N THR A 186 26.69 3.62 -2.30
CA THR A 186 25.43 4.12 -1.74
C THR A 186 24.27 3.15 -1.94
N GLN A 187 24.20 2.49 -3.10
CA GLN A 187 23.17 1.49 -3.38
C GLN A 187 23.40 0.19 -2.62
N ALA A 188 24.67 -0.20 -2.43
CA ALA A 188 25.01 -1.34 -1.60
C ALA A 188 24.60 -1.09 -0.13
N LEU A 189 24.88 0.10 0.40
CA LEU A 189 24.51 0.49 1.76
C LEU A 189 22.99 0.51 1.96
N GLU A 190 22.25 1.02 0.97
CA GLU A 190 20.78 0.99 1.00
C GLU A 190 20.25 -0.44 1.04
N LYS A 191 20.81 -1.35 0.23
CA LYS A 191 20.41 -2.76 0.24
C LYS A 191 20.82 -3.50 1.51
N GLU A 192 21.93 -3.14 2.13
CA GLU A 192 22.31 -3.64 3.47
C GLU A 192 21.30 -3.21 4.53
N ASN A 193 20.83 -1.96 4.46
CA ASN A 193 19.81 -1.46 5.36
C ASN A 193 18.47 -2.19 5.14
N GLN A 194 18.09 -2.45 3.89
CA GLN A 194 16.89 -3.23 3.55
C GLN A 194 16.99 -4.67 4.08
N LEU A 195 18.14 -5.34 3.94
CA LEU A 195 18.37 -6.68 4.48
C LEU A 195 18.28 -6.69 6.01
N ALA A 196 18.86 -5.69 6.69
CA ALA A 196 18.81 -5.57 8.14
C ALA A 196 17.38 -5.31 8.67
N ILE A 197 16.58 -4.51 7.94
CA ILE A 197 15.17 -4.31 8.26
C ILE A 197 14.40 -5.62 8.13
N LEU A 198 14.67 -6.38 7.06
CA LEU A 198 14.02 -7.66 6.79
C LEU A 198 14.36 -8.71 7.87
N GLU A 199 15.63 -8.83 8.27
CA GLU A 199 16.06 -9.69 9.39
C GLU A 199 15.33 -9.32 10.69
N LYS A 200 15.28 -8.03 11.02
CA LYS A 200 14.60 -7.53 12.23
C LYS A 200 13.10 -7.79 12.21
N CYS A 201 12.47 -7.72 11.04
CA CYS A 201 11.07 -8.10 10.86
C CYS A 201 10.86 -9.61 11.03
N MET A 202 11.79 -10.44 10.53
CA MET A 202 11.74 -11.89 10.74
C MET A 202 11.99 -12.29 12.19
N GLU A 203 12.92 -11.65 12.90
CA GLU A 203 13.15 -11.87 14.34
C GLU A 203 11.90 -11.60 15.17
N ARG A 204 11.20 -10.48 14.88
CA ARG A 204 9.92 -10.17 15.52
C ARG A 204 8.84 -11.20 15.19
N SER A 205 8.84 -11.69 13.96
CA SER A 205 7.92 -12.74 13.51
C SER A 205 8.22 -14.08 14.19
N VAL A 206 9.50 -14.43 14.42
CA VAL A 206 9.91 -15.62 15.18
C VAL A 206 9.48 -15.53 16.65
N ALA A 207 9.56 -14.35 17.25
CA ALA A 207 9.13 -14.13 18.62
C ALA A 207 7.62 -14.36 18.81
N ALA A 208 6.81 -14.03 17.79
CA ALA A 208 5.37 -14.30 17.78
C ALA A 208 5.03 -15.72 17.28
N TYR A 209 5.83 -16.27 16.37
CA TYR A 209 5.61 -17.52 15.67
C TYR A 209 6.93 -18.31 15.55
N PRO A 210 7.25 -19.18 16.52
CA PRO A 210 8.52 -19.92 16.56
C PRO A 210 8.81 -20.80 15.35
N VAL A 211 7.78 -21.13 14.57
CA VAL A 211 7.87 -21.90 13.32
C VAL A 211 8.79 -21.24 12.27
N PHE A 212 8.99 -19.92 12.33
CA PHE A 212 9.88 -19.18 11.41
C PHE A 212 11.37 -19.22 11.80
N SER A 213 11.72 -19.85 12.93
CA SER A 213 13.09 -19.85 13.46
C SER A 213 14.10 -20.54 12.53
N LEU A 214 13.63 -21.45 11.68
CA LEU A 214 14.48 -22.22 10.77
C LEU A 214 14.91 -21.38 9.54
N GLN A 215 14.02 -20.53 9.04
CA GLN A 215 14.25 -19.64 7.90
C GLN A 215 15.09 -18.42 8.28
N LEU A 216 14.88 -17.88 9.48
CA LEU A 216 15.78 -16.85 10.03
C LEU A 216 17.22 -17.38 10.10
N LYS A 217 17.40 -18.61 10.59
CA LYS A 217 18.72 -19.27 10.61
C LYS A 217 19.30 -19.50 9.22
N GLN A 218 18.47 -19.85 8.23
CA GLN A 218 18.92 -20.00 6.84
C GLN A 218 19.42 -18.68 6.24
N ILE A 219 18.70 -17.58 6.46
CA ILE A 219 19.10 -16.25 5.97
C ILE A 219 20.39 -15.77 6.64
N GLN A 220 20.50 -15.95 7.95
CA GLN A 220 21.71 -15.64 8.71
C GLN A 220 22.90 -16.47 8.22
N SER A 221 22.71 -17.76 7.97
CA SER A 221 23.76 -18.63 7.43
C SER A 221 24.18 -18.25 6.01
N LEU A 222 23.24 -17.89 5.13
CA LEU A 222 23.53 -17.44 3.76
C LEU A 222 24.30 -16.10 3.75
N LYS A 223 23.99 -15.21 4.70
CA LYS A 223 24.69 -13.95 4.88
C LYS A 223 26.12 -14.16 5.38
N GLU A 224 26.32 -15.06 6.35
CA GLU A 224 27.65 -15.41 6.88
C GLU A 224 28.56 -15.99 5.78
N GLN A 225 28.02 -16.82 4.89
CA GLN A 225 28.76 -17.41 3.76
C GLN A 225 29.23 -16.40 2.70
N GLN A 226 28.80 -15.14 2.76
CA GLN A 226 29.16 -14.08 1.81
C GLN A 226 30.19 -13.08 2.37
N VAL A 227 30.57 -13.22 3.64
CA VAL A 227 31.55 -12.36 4.32
C VAL A 227 32.97 -12.96 4.26
N ASP A 228 33.10 -14.25 3.93
CA ASP A 228 34.35 -14.96 3.60
C ASP A 228 34.71 -14.85 2.10
#